data_AF-A0A7C9JFG4-F1
#
_entry.id   AF-A0A7C9JFG4-F1
#
_cell.length_a   1.000
_cell.length_b   1.000
_cell.length_c   1.000
_cell.angle_alpha   90.00
_cell.angle_beta   90.00
_cell.angle_gamma   90.00
#
_symmetry.space_group_name_H-M   'P 1'
#
loop_
_entity.id
_entity.type
_entity.pdbx_description
1 polymer ?
#
loop_
_entity_poly.entity_id
_entity_poly.type
_entity_poly.pdbx_seq_one_letter_code
_entity_poly.pdbx_strand_id
1 'polypeptide(L)'
;MEPSELLARARKRAANPSDPLDTLAAANELSQEMTRDADALIDLAVRDARAAGTSWTAIGDRLGVSKQAARKRFTRNFTHPFSARKTRRAAACSFCRKPPNPHLHMVYGEGGRICAECVALAAEIVADKAKTR
;
A
#
# COMPACT_ATOMS: atom_id res chain seq x y z
N MET A 1 -1.55 29.17 -6.56
CA MET A 1 -2.28 29.54 -5.33
C MET A 1 -1.26 30.18 -4.42
N GLU A 2 -1.45 31.45 -4.10
CA GLU A 2 -0.43 32.20 -3.35
C GLU A 2 -0.45 31.82 -1.86
N PRO A 3 0.71 31.69 -1.18
CA PRO A 3 0.75 31.39 0.25
C PRO A 3 -0.05 32.37 1.11
N SER A 4 -0.13 33.64 0.70
CA SER A 4 -0.92 34.67 1.37
C SER A 4 -2.44 34.41 1.28
N GLU A 5 -2.91 33.86 0.17
CA GLU A 5 -4.32 33.47 -0.02
C GLU A 5 -4.69 32.28 0.88
N LEU A 6 -3.78 31.30 0.99
CA LEU A 6 -3.93 30.17 1.91
C LEU A 6 -3.97 30.61 3.37
N LEU A 7 -3.11 31.56 3.75
CA LEU A 7 -3.14 32.13 5.09
C LEU A 7 -4.44 32.91 5.36
N ALA A 8 -4.94 33.66 4.38
CA ALA A 8 -6.25 34.32 4.50
C ALA A 8 -7.39 33.31 4.67
N ARG A 9 -7.33 32.17 3.96
CA ARG A 9 -8.28 31.06 4.11
C ARG A 9 -8.18 30.40 5.49
N ALA A 10 -6.97 30.19 6.00
CA ALA A 10 -6.73 29.67 7.34
C ALA A 10 -7.31 30.59 8.42
N ARG A 11 -7.06 31.92 8.33
CA ARG A 11 -7.65 32.92 9.23
C ARG A 11 -9.17 32.87 9.26
N LYS A 12 -9.82 32.69 8.10
CA LYS A 12 -11.28 32.54 8.01
C LYS A 12 -11.82 31.26 8.65
N ARG A 13 -10.99 30.22 8.77
CA ARG A 13 -11.34 28.93 9.41
C ARG A 13 -11.01 28.87 10.90
N ALA A 14 -10.21 29.81 11.40
CA ALA A 14 -9.80 29.87 12.80
C ALA A 14 -11.00 30.14 13.73
N ALA A 15 -11.00 29.51 14.91
CA ALA A 15 -12.03 29.73 15.93
C ALA A 15 -12.00 31.19 16.43
N ASN A 16 -10.82 31.72 16.74
CA ASN A 16 -10.59 33.14 16.95
C ASN A 16 -9.57 33.69 15.92
N PRO A 17 -10.01 34.43 14.89
CA PRO A 17 -9.12 35.00 13.88
C PRO A 17 -8.13 36.06 14.40
N SER A 18 -8.36 36.59 15.61
CA SER A 18 -7.45 37.54 16.27
C SER A 18 -6.35 36.84 17.08
N ASP A 19 -6.51 35.56 17.40
CA ASP A 19 -5.50 34.75 18.06
C ASP A 19 -4.54 34.14 17.00
N PRO A 20 -3.23 34.47 17.05
CA PRO A 20 -2.25 33.90 16.14
C PRO A 20 -2.14 32.36 16.21
N LEU A 21 -2.38 31.75 17.38
CA LEU A 21 -2.27 30.30 17.55
C LEU A 21 -3.46 29.56 16.95
N ASP A 22 -4.67 30.10 17.06
CA ASP A 22 -5.85 29.55 16.38
C ASP A 22 -5.72 29.64 14.87
N THR A 23 -5.17 30.75 14.36
CA THR A 23 -4.85 30.90 12.93
C THR A 23 -3.81 29.86 12.47
N LEU A 24 -2.76 29.63 13.27
CA LEU A 24 -1.74 28.63 12.98
C LEU A 24 -2.33 27.21 12.96
N ALA A 25 -3.19 26.87 13.94
CA ALA A 25 -3.87 25.58 13.99
C ALA A 25 -4.72 25.34 12.74
N ALA A 26 -5.54 26.33 12.35
CA ALA A 26 -6.34 26.25 11.12
C ALA A 26 -5.48 26.15 9.84
N ALA A 27 -4.32 26.82 9.80
CA ALA A 27 -3.38 26.71 8.69
C ALA A 27 -2.75 25.31 8.60
N ASN A 28 -2.39 24.72 9.74
CA ASN A 28 -1.88 23.36 9.79
C ASN A 28 -2.94 22.34 9.34
N GLU A 29 -4.18 22.47 9.82
CA GLU A 29 -5.28 21.60 9.39
C GLU A 29 -5.54 21.68 7.89
N LEU A 30 -5.58 22.90 7.32
CA LEU A 30 -5.71 23.11 5.88
C LEU A 30 -4.54 22.49 5.11
N SER A 31 -3.31 22.66 5.59
CA SER A 31 -2.13 22.04 4.97
C SER A 31 -2.24 20.51 4.95
N GLN A 32 -2.64 19.91 6.08
CA GLN A 32 -2.84 18.45 6.18
C GLN A 32 -3.96 17.95 5.26
N GLU A 33 -5.05 18.71 5.11
CA GLU A 33 -6.11 18.41 4.14
C GLU A 33 -5.56 18.39 2.71
N MET A 34 -4.83 19.43 2.32
CA MET A 34 -4.21 19.52 0.99
C MET A 34 -3.18 18.41 0.74
N THR A 35 -2.37 18.05 1.73
CA THR A 35 -1.43 16.94 1.63
C THR A 35 -2.15 15.62 1.41
N ARG A 36 -3.24 15.35 2.15
CA ARG A 36 -4.04 14.13 1.97
C ARG A 36 -4.64 14.06 0.56
N ASP A 37 -5.20 15.16 0.07
CA ASP A 37 -5.78 15.21 -1.27
C ASP A 37 -4.71 15.04 -2.36
N ALA A 38 -3.54 15.65 -2.18
CA ALA A 38 -2.41 15.49 -3.07
C ALA A 38 -1.90 14.04 -3.11
N ASP A 39 -1.77 13.39 -1.96
CA ASP A 39 -1.38 11.98 -1.88
C ASP A 39 -2.43 11.07 -2.54
N ALA A 40 -3.72 11.31 -2.31
CA ALA A 40 -4.81 10.56 -2.94
C ALA A 40 -4.83 10.73 -4.47
N LEU A 41 -4.57 11.95 -4.95
CA LEU A 41 -4.41 12.23 -6.38
C LEU A 41 -3.25 11.43 -6.99
N ILE A 42 -2.08 11.41 -6.32
CA ILE A 42 -0.92 10.64 -6.78
C ILE A 42 -1.26 9.14 -6.80
N ASP A 43 -1.93 8.62 -5.77
CA ASP A 43 -2.37 7.23 -5.71
C ASP A 43 -3.32 6.85 -6.85
N LEU A 44 -4.23 7.76 -7.25
CA LEU A 44 -5.11 7.57 -8.41
C LEU A 44 -4.29 7.55 -9.71
N ALA A 45 -3.43 8.54 -9.92
CA ALA A 45 -2.60 8.64 -11.12
C ALA A 45 -1.68 7.42 -11.30
N VAL A 46 -1.08 6.91 -10.21
CA VAL A 46 -0.26 5.71 -10.25
C VAL A 46 -1.10 4.47 -10.58
N ARG A 47 -2.33 4.35 -10.05
CA ARG A 47 -3.25 3.28 -10.42
C ARG A 47 -3.58 3.30 -11.91
N ASP A 48 -3.90 4.46 -12.46
CA ASP A 48 -4.20 4.63 -13.89
C ASP A 48 -2.98 4.29 -14.76
N ALA A 49 -1.80 4.78 -14.40
CA ALA A 49 -0.55 4.46 -15.10
C ALA A 49 -0.25 2.95 -15.09
N ARG A 50 -0.49 2.27 -13.96
CA ARG A 50 -0.33 0.82 -13.84
C ARG A 50 -1.37 0.05 -14.65
N ALA A 51 -2.62 0.52 -14.70
CA ALA A 51 -3.68 -0.06 -15.53
C ALA A 51 -3.35 0.06 -17.02
N ALA A 52 -2.70 1.14 -17.44
CA ALA A 52 -2.17 1.33 -18.79
C ALA A 52 -0.88 0.54 -19.09
N GLY A 53 -0.41 -0.31 -18.18
CA GLY A 53 0.76 -1.16 -18.38
C GLY A 53 2.12 -0.52 -18.06
N THR A 54 2.15 0.70 -17.54
CA THR A 54 3.41 1.40 -17.20
C THR A 54 4.19 0.66 -16.12
N SER A 55 5.50 0.46 -16.31
CA SER A 55 6.33 -0.28 -15.35
C SER A 55 6.63 0.52 -14.07
N TRP A 56 6.96 -0.18 -12.97
CA TRP A 56 7.38 0.45 -11.72
C TRP A 56 8.69 1.26 -11.83
N THR A 57 9.56 0.88 -12.77
CA THR A 57 10.78 1.65 -13.05
C THR A 57 10.41 3.02 -13.62
N ALA A 58 9.60 3.04 -14.69
CA ALA A 58 9.16 4.29 -15.32
C ALA A 58 8.36 5.19 -14.36
N ILE A 59 7.52 4.61 -13.50
CA ILE A 59 6.78 5.37 -12.47
C ILE A 59 7.75 5.97 -11.44
N GLY A 60 8.72 5.19 -10.96
CA GLY A 60 9.74 5.68 -10.02
C GLY A 60 10.56 6.83 -10.61
N ASP A 61 11.01 6.69 -11.85
CA ASP A 61 11.79 7.71 -12.56
C ASP A 61 11.02 9.03 -12.66
N ARG A 62 9.70 8.99 -12.93
CA ARG A 62 8.85 10.19 -13.00
C ARG A 62 8.54 10.82 -11.64
N LEU A 63 8.54 10.03 -10.58
CA LEU A 63 8.30 10.51 -9.21
C LEU A 63 9.60 10.90 -8.48
N GLY A 64 10.76 10.72 -9.11
CA GLY A 64 12.07 11.01 -8.49
C GLY A 64 12.43 10.04 -7.36
N VAL A 65 11.92 8.81 -7.40
CA VAL A 65 12.18 7.77 -6.39
C VAL A 65 12.64 6.47 -7.03
N SER A 66 13.32 5.62 -6.26
CA SER A 66 13.73 4.30 -6.77
C SER A 66 12.53 3.40 -7.10
N LYS A 67 12.72 2.44 -8.02
CA LYS A 67 11.72 1.39 -8.33
C LYS A 67 11.17 0.72 -7.07
N GLN A 68 12.04 0.43 -6.10
CA GLN A 68 11.67 -0.23 -4.85
C GLN A 68 10.83 0.68 -3.95
N ALA A 69 11.19 1.98 -3.87
CA ALA A 69 10.41 2.97 -3.12
C ALA A 69 9.01 3.18 -3.73
N ALA A 70 8.92 3.30 -5.05
CA ALA A 70 7.64 3.40 -5.75
C ALA A 70 6.78 2.16 -5.51
N ARG A 71 7.35 0.96 -5.70
CA ARG A 71 6.62 -0.29 -5.46
C ARG A 71 6.13 -0.35 -4.01
N LYS A 72 7.00 -0.11 -3.03
CA LYS A 72 6.63 -0.15 -1.60
C LYS A 72 5.50 0.82 -1.26
N ARG A 73 5.53 2.05 -1.81
CA ARG A 73 4.51 3.07 -1.54
C ARG A 73 3.16 2.74 -2.16
N PHE A 74 3.15 2.29 -3.42
CA PHE A 74 1.93 2.22 -4.22
C PHE A 74 1.38 0.81 -4.45
N THR A 75 2.12 -0.24 -4.10
CA THR A 75 1.51 -1.55 -3.92
C THR A 75 0.89 -1.59 -2.54
N ARG A 76 -0.39 -1.97 -2.44
CA ARG A 76 -0.98 -2.28 -1.14
C ARG A 76 -0.08 -3.29 -0.47
N ASN A 77 0.46 -2.95 0.70
CA ASN A 77 0.92 -3.98 1.61
C ASN A 77 -0.28 -4.89 1.82
N PHE A 78 -0.22 -6.09 1.24
CA PHE A 78 -1.15 -7.15 1.58
C PHE A 78 -0.79 -7.54 3.01
N THR A 79 -1.21 -6.74 3.98
CA THR A 79 -1.34 -7.19 5.35
C THR A 79 -2.42 -8.25 5.29
N HIS A 80 -2.00 -9.50 5.08
CA HIS A 80 -2.90 -10.63 5.08
C HIS A 80 -3.67 -10.58 6.41
N PRO A 81 -5.01 -10.67 6.39
CA PRO A 81 -5.82 -10.72 7.61
C PRO A 81 -5.48 -11.92 8.54
N PHE A 82 -4.53 -12.77 8.13
CA PHE A 82 -3.97 -13.88 8.91
C PHE A 82 -2.65 -13.54 9.64
N SER A 83 -2.02 -12.39 9.39
CA SER A 83 -0.75 -11.98 10.02
C SER A 83 -0.89 -11.72 11.53
N ALA A 84 -2.07 -11.32 12.00
CA ALA A 84 -2.30 -10.99 13.41
C ALA A 84 -2.45 -12.21 14.36
N ARG A 85 -2.57 -13.44 13.85
CA ARG A 85 -2.71 -14.64 14.71
C ARG A 85 -1.36 -15.24 15.09
N LYS A 86 -0.67 -14.55 16.00
CA LYS A 86 0.60 -14.97 16.61
C LYS A 86 0.35 -16.03 17.69
N THR A 87 -0.06 -17.25 17.30
CA THR A 87 -0.17 -18.40 18.24
C THR A 87 0.28 -19.69 17.54
N ARG A 88 1.49 -20.18 17.85
CA ARG A 88 2.11 -21.53 17.63
C ARG A 88 1.93 -22.29 16.28
N ARG A 89 1.01 -21.93 15.40
CA ARG A 89 0.86 -22.36 13.99
C ARG A 89 1.91 -21.71 13.07
N ALA A 90 2.89 -21.02 13.66
CA ALA A 90 3.86 -20.16 13.01
C ALA A 90 4.92 -20.91 12.18
N ALA A 91 4.89 -22.24 12.11
CA ALA A 91 5.78 -23.01 11.24
C ALA A 91 5.04 -23.63 10.03
N ALA A 92 3.73 -23.86 10.15
CA ALA A 92 2.97 -24.64 9.16
C ALA A 92 2.62 -23.86 7.88
N CYS A 93 2.33 -24.61 6.82
CA CYS A 93 1.76 -24.11 5.57
C CYS A 93 0.42 -23.37 5.81
N SER A 94 0.21 -22.24 5.15
CA SER A 94 -0.98 -21.41 5.32
C SER A 94 -2.23 -22.01 4.67
N PHE A 95 -2.05 -22.94 3.72
CA PHE A 95 -3.11 -23.58 2.94
C PHE A 95 -3.51 -24.93 3.57
N CYS A 96 -2.61 -25.92 3.52
CA CYS A 96 -2.90 -27.27 4.03
C CYS A 96 -2.64 -27.47 5.53
N ARG A 97 -2.05 -26.48 6.23
CA ARG A 97 -1.68 -26.55 7.66
C ARG A 97 -0.65 -27.62 8.06
N LYS A 98 -0.03 -28.33 7.10
CA LYS A 98 1.08 -29.24 7.39
C LYS A 98 2.28 -28.47 7.99
N PRO A 99 2.91 -28.99 9.07
CA PRO A 99 4.15 -28.43 9.59
C PRO A 99 5.32 -28.70 8.62
N PRO A 100 6.42 -27.93 8.70
CA PRO A 100 7.61 -28.17 7.90
C PRO A 100 8.27 -29.47 8.38
N ASN A 101 8.82 -30.22 7.44
CA ASN A 101 9.61 -31.42 7.70
C ASN A 101 10.70 -31.55 6.61
N PRO A 102 11.70 -32.42 6.77
CA PRO A 102 12.81 -32.54 5.82
C PRO A 102 12.41 -32.85 4.37
N HIS A 103 11.22 -33.41 4.15
CA HIS A 103 10.71 -33.78 2.83
C HIS A 103 9.72 -32.77 2.26
N LEU A 104 9.45 -31.66 2.97
CA LEU A 104 8.47 -30.66 2.56
C LEU A 104 9.12 -29.27 2.47
N HIS A 105 9.51 -28.91 1.25
CA HIS A 105 10.05 -27.58 0.96
C HIS A 105 8.99 -26.49 1.18
N MET A 106 9.41 -25.39 1.81
CA MET A 106 8.55 -24.27 2.22
C MET A 106 9.01 -22.97 1.56
N VAL A 107 8.08 -22.25 0.95
CA VAL A 107 8.28 -20.89 0.45
C VAL A 107 7.78 -19.88 1.48
N TYR A 108 8.59 -18.87 1.78
CA TYR A 108 8.32 -17.84 2.79
C TYR A 108 8.08 -16.47 2.14
N GLY A 109 7.02 -15.78 2.57
CA GLY A 109 6.72 -14.40 2.17
C GLY A 109 6.35 -13.52 3.36
N GLU A 110 6.24 -12.22 3.11
CA GLU A 110 5.99 -11.18 4.14
C GLU A 110 4.72 -11.42 4.98
N GLY A 111 3.72 -12.11 4.41
CA GLY A 111 2.43 -12.38 5.08
C GLY A 111 2.07 -13.85 5.23
N GLY A 112 2.93 -14.80 4.87
CA GLY A 112 2.56 -16.21 4.87
C GLY A 112 3.64 -17.18 4.41
N ARG A 113 3.27 -18.46 4.44
CA ARG A 113 4.11 -19.59 4.04
C ARG A 113 3.30 -20.61 3.24
N ILE A 114 3.87 -21.20 2.21
CA ILE A 114 3.21 -22.24 1.39
C ILE A 114 4.19 -23.39 1.14
N CYS A 115 3.73 -24.64 1.24
CA CYS A 115 4.56 -25.80 0.92
C CYS A 115 4.59 -26.08 -0.59
N ALA A 116 5.62 -26.77 -1.06
CA ALA A 116 5.79 -27.12 -2.47
C ALA A 116 4.58 -27.85 -3.07
N GLU A 117 3.97 -28.78 -2.34
CA GLU A 117 2.74 -29.48 -2.78
C GLU A 117 1.59 -28.49 -3.05
N CYS A 118 1.36 -27.53 -2.15
CA CYS A 118 0.31 -26.53 -2.33
C CYS A 118 0.63 -25.53 -3.46
N VAL A 119 1.92 -25.23 -3.71
CA VAL A 119 2.33 -24.42 -4.85
C VAL A 119 1.99 -25.13 -6.16
N ALA A 120 2.33 -26.41 -6.28
CA ALA A 120 2.05 -27.21 -7.47
C ALA A 120 0.54 -27.25 -7.77
N LEU A 121 -0.28 -27.60 -6.77
CA LEU A 121 -1.73 -27.62 -6.91
C LEU A 121 -2.30 -26.26 -7.29
N ALA A 122 -1.83 -25.17 -6.67
CA ALA A 122 -2.30 -23.83 -6.99
C ALA A 122 -1.95 -23.44 -8.45
N ALA A 123 -0.78 -23.83 -8.93
CA ALA A 123 -0.37 -23.59 -10.31
C ALA A 123 -1.29 -24.32 -11.31
N GLU A 124 -1.64 -25.58 -11.03
CA GLU A 124 -2.59 -26.36 -11.84
C GLU A 124 -3.98 -25.71 -11.88
N ILE A 125 -4.54 -25.35 -10.72
CA ILE A 125 -5.86 -24.69 -10.62
C ILE A 125 -5.89 -23.40 -11.44
N VAL A 126 -4.84 -22.58 -11.34
CA VAL A 126 -4.76 -21.32 -12.08
C VAL A 126 -4.64 -21.57 -13.59
N ALA A 127 -3.84 -22.56 -14.00
CA ALA A 127 -3.68 -22.92 -15.40
C ALA A 127 -5.00 -23.42 -16.02
N ASP A 128 -5.77 -24.24 -15.29
CA ASP A 128 -7.05 -24.75 -15.79
C ASP A 128 -8.13 -23.66 -15.86
N LYS A 129 -8.14 -22.73 -14.90
CA LYS A 129 -8.98 -21.53 -14.99
C LYS A 129 -8.64 -20.62 -16.16
N ALA A 130 -7.37 -20.58 -16.59
CA ALA A 130 -6.96 -19.78 -17.74
C ALA A 130 -7.43 -20.40 -19.07
N LYS A 131 -7.55 -21.73 -19.16
CA LYS A 131 -8.05 -22.44 -20.36
C LYS A 131 -9.57 -22.34 -20.55
N THR A 132 -10.30 -22.09 -19.47
CA THR A 132 -11.78 -22.01 -19.43
C THR A 132 -12.29 -20.58 -19.59
N ARG A 133 -11.40 -19.63 -19.87
CA ARG A 133 -11.65 -18.21 -20.04
C ARG A 133 -11.43 -17.80 -21.48
#